data_AF-A0A6M0A8K3-F1
#
_entry.id   AF-A0A6M0A8K3-F1
#
_cell.length_a   1.000
_cell.length_b   1.000
_cell.length_c   1.000
_cell.angle_alpha   90.00
_cell.angle_beta   90.00
_cell.angle_gamma   90.00
#
_symmetry.space_group_name_H-M   'P 1'
#
loop_
_entity.id
_entity.type
_entity.pdbx_description
1 polymer ?
#
loop_
_entity_poly.entity_id
_entity_poly.type
_entity_poly.pdbx_seq_one_letter_code
_entity_poly.pdbx_strand_id
1 'polypeptide(L)'
;MNKASIESMDTTLPILEYFWLETEDFEQAIKISKQVNNEVNQEEIYLNSLALFGFKRWLEERVYQLPIITDKCSVYQPDYANLIDTVCNLKVGEFNLCIIVTDNSNEQLVTVPIAAVELPELAAHFYILIEVKETQEQGIIRGVLRHDELVNYRESANLTQGNRNYNLPLSLFDQQPNHLLHYLHWLDSQEITIPVADTKRSVQEILPFFAETAINTAEWLRGEMDQLASCLSWQLLPDYTFSKPSMRRISPVSDEPDRYRAIAKELRRQKGLIVPAHARGSYQTVNLNGILFKLCAVTWFIYQKAPEDTREWALLLLIEDCLGNTLPPGMKLRISEFTGVVSEAVLVNERYLHVAVAGSWNQKFVVTISLSNGASLTLLPFAFEPDKCL
;
A
#
# COMPACT_ATOMS: atom_id res chain seq x y z
N MET A 1 2.67 4.30 -63.28
CA MET A 1 2.17 3.76 -61.99
C MET A 1 3.23 4.00 -60.93
N ASN A 2 3.02 5.00 -60.07
CA ASN A 2 3.36 4.97 -58.65
C ASN A 2 2.77 6.24 -58.04
N LYS A 3 1.66 6.05 -57.34
CA LYS A 3 0.91 7.09 -56.65
C LYS A 3 1.62 7.27 -55.30
N ALA A 4 2.31 8.39 -55.13
CA ALA A 4 2.81 8.78 -53.81
C ALA A 4 1.59 9.11 -52.95
N SER A 5 1.29 8.26 -51.96
CA SER A 5 0.39 8.62 -50.87
C SER A 5 1.14 9.56 -49.96
N ILE A 6 0.71 10.82 -49.96
CA ILE A 6 1.07 11.80 -48.94
C ILE A 6 0.34 11.36 -47.68
N GLU A 7 1.05 10.79 -46.72
CA GLU A 7 0.55 10.66 -45.36
C GLU A 7 0.32 12.07 -44.82
N SER A 8 -0.95 12.43 -44.75
CA SER A 8 -1.43 13.60 -44.02
C SER A 8 -1.13 13.37 -42.55
N MET A 9 -0.01 13.91 -42.05
CA MET A 9 0.14 14.14 -40.61
C MET A 9 -0.96 15.12 -40.21
N ASP A 10 -1.96 14.58 -39.52
CA ASP A 10 -3.02 15.36 -38.91
C ASP A 10 -2.40 16.18 -37.78
N THR A 11 -1.96 17.40 -38.10
CA THR A 11 -1.39 18.36 -37.15
C THR A 11 -2.51 19.12 -36.44
N THR A 12 -3.45 18.42 -35.83
CA THR A 12 -4.36 19.04 -34.87
C THR A 12 -3.57 19.24 -33.58
N LEU A 13 -3.16 20.49 -33.32
CA LEU A 13 -2.67 20.88 -31.99
C LEU A 13 -3.71 20.44 -30.95
N PRO A 14 -3.33 19.74 -29.88
CA PRO A 14 -4.27 19.34 -28.84
C PRO A 14 -4.92 20.60 -28.28
N ILE A 15 -6.25 20.67 -28.32
CA ILE A 15 -7.02 21.73 -27.69
C ILE A 15 -6.94 21.45 -26.19
N LEU A 16 -6.16 22.26 -25.49
CA LEU A 16 -6.04 22.19 -24.03
C LEU A 16 -7.25 22.86 -23.40
N GLU A 17 -7.97 22.13 -22.56
CA GLU A 17 -9.00 22.72 -21.70
C GLU A 17 -8.35 23.28 -20.43
N TYR A 18 -8.79 24.46 -20.02
CA TYR A 18 -8.30 25.14 -18.83
C TYR A 18 -9.47 25.69 -18.01
N PHE A 19 -9.19 25.97 -16.75
CA PHE A 19 -10.09 26.64 -15.82
C PHE A 19 -9.34 27.69 -15.01
N TRP A 20 -10.06 28.72 -14.59
CA TRP A 20 -9.52 29.81 -13.77
C TRP A 20 -9.63 29.48 -12.29
N LEU A 21 -8.59 29.79 -11.52
CA LEU A 21 -8.59 29.75 -10.07
C LEU A 21 -9.07 31.10 -9.53
N GLU A 22 -9.96 31.08 -8.54
CA GLU A 22 -10.47 32.28 -7.89
C GLU A 22 -9.71 32.58 -6.60
N THR A 23 -9.79 33.83 -6.11
CA THR A 23 -9.06 34.23 -4.88
C THR A 23 -9.49 33.36 -3.68
N GLU A 24 -10.78 33.03 -3.62
CA GLU A 24 -11.39 32.18 -2.61
C GLU A 24 -10.79 30.75 -2.61
N ASP A 25 -10.39 30.23 -3.77
CA ASP A 25 -9.75 28.91 -3.88
C ASP A 25 -8.42 28.88 -3.14
N PHE A 26 -7.61 29.93 -3.31
CA PHE A 26 -6.32 30.07 -2.64
C PHE A 26 -6.48 30.16 -1.13
N GLU A 27 -7.42 30.98 -0.66
CA GLU A 27 -7.71 31.13 0.78
C GLU A 27 -8.15 29.80 1.40
N GLN A 28 -9.03 29.06 0.71
CA GLN A 28 -9.53 27.78 1.19
C GLN A 28 -8.44 26.69 1.13
N ALA A 29 -7.62 26.65 0.08
CA ALA A 29 -6.52 25.70 -0.06
C ALA A 29 -5.49 25.88 1.07
N ILE A 30 -5.14 27.12 1.43
CA ILE A 30 -4.27 27.44 2.56
C ILE A 30 -4.85 26.94 3.89
N LYS A 31 -6.17 27.07 4.07
CA LYS A 31 -6.84 26.63 5.30
C LYS A 31 -6.84 25.11 5.45
N ILE A 32 -6.95 24.37 4.34
CA ILE A 32 -6.95 22.90 4.34
C ILE A 32 -5.53 22.38 4.56
N SER A 33 -4.54 22.90 3.83
CA SER A 33 -3.16 22.43 3.95
C SER A 33 -2.61 22.56 5.37
N LYS A 34 -2.91 23.67 6.06
CA LYS A 34 -2.50 23.91 7.46
C LYS A 34 -3.00 22.88 8.49
N GLN A 35 -3.93 22.00 8.12
CA GLN A 35 -4.42 20.93 9.01
C GLN A 35 -3.48 19.72 9.04
N VAL A 36 -2.49 19.67 8.14
CA VAL A 36 -1.50 18.59 8.04
C VAL A 36 -0.19 19.00 8.72
N ASN A 37 0.42 18.10 9.47
CA ASN A 37 1.59 18.41 10.30
C ASN A 37 2.93 18.44 9.53
N ASN A 38 2.99 17.91 8.30
CA ASN A 38 4.21 17.80 7.50
C ASN A 38 4.20 18.84 6.37
N GLU A 39 5.24 19.68 6.29
CA GLU A 39 5.38 20.75 5.28
C GLU A 39 5.29 20.23 3.83
N VAL A 40 5.88 19.08 3.51
CA VAL A 40 5.80 18.49 2.16
C VAL A 40 4.36 18.16 1.80
N ASN A 41 3.64 17.51 2.71
CA ASN A 41 2.23 17.20 2.51
C ASN A 41 1.36 18.46 2.53
N GLN A 42 1.79 19.56 3.16
CA GLN A 42 1.06 20.84 3.12
C GLN A 42 1.06 21.42 1.71
N GLU A 43 2.22 21.42 1.04
CA GLU A 43 2.36 21.91 -0.33
C GLU A 43 1.53 21.06 -1.31
N GLU A 44 1.63 19.72 -1.20
CA GLU A 44 0.83 18.80 -2.03
C GLU A 44 -0.68 18.99 -1.81
N ILE A 45 -1.14 19.05 -0.56
CA ILE A 45 -2.57 19.23 -0.25
C ILE A 45 -3.08 20.59 -0.72
N TYR A 46 -2.23 21.63 -0.67
CA TYR A 46 -2.57 22.93 -1.18
C TYR A 46 -2.78 22.90 -2.71
N LEU A 47 -1.85 22.34 -3.49
CA LEU A 47 -1.99 22.21 -4.94
C LEU A 47 -3.18 21.31 -5.33
N ASN A 48 -3.35 20.20 -4.62
CA ASN A 48 -4.49 19.30 -4.76
C ASN A 48 -5.84 20.00 -4.49
N SER A 49 -5.88 20.89 -3.50
CA SER A 49 -7.08 21.68 -3.20
C SER A 49 -7.40 22.65 -4.34
N LEU A 50 -6.41 23.37 -4.86
CA LEU A 50 -6.59 24.27 -6.00
C LEU A 50 -7.14 23.53 -7.23
N ALA A 51 -6.52 22.39 -7.57
CA ALA A 51 -6.98 21.55 -8.67
C ALA A 51 -8.43 21.09 -8.47
N LEU A 52 -8.79 20.63 -7.27
CA LEU A 52 -10.15 20.21 -6.94
C LEU A 52 -11.16 21.35 -7.12
N PHE A 53 -10.87 22.55 -6.59
CA PHE A 53 -11.83 23.65 -6.63
C PHE A 53 -12.07 24.17 -8.05
N GLY A 54 -11.00 24.43 -8.79
CA GLY A 54 -11.13 24.90 -10.17
C GLY A 54 -11.74 23.85 -11.09
N PHE A 55 -11.35 22.58 -10.94
CA PHE A 55 -11.93 21.49 -11.75
C PHE A 55 -13.39 21.22 -11.42
N LYS A 56 -13.79 21.31 -10.13
CA LYS A 56 -15.20 21.24 -9.73
C LYS A 56 -16.02 22.32 -10.42
N ARG A 57 -15.56 23.57 -10.45
CA ARG A 57 -16.27 24.65 -11.16
C ARG A 57 -16.33 24.40 -12.67
N TRP A 58 -15.24 23.93 -13.27
CA TRP A 58 -15.22 23.54 -14.69
C TRP A 58 -16.25 22.46 -15.02
N LEU A 59 -16.42 21.46 -14.14
CA LEU A 59 -17.45 20.43 -14.25
C LEU A 59 -18.86 21.00 -14.07
N GLU A 60 -19.09 21.84 -13.05
CA GLU A 60 -20.39 22.46 -12.77
C GLU A 60 -20.93 23.25 -13.97
N GLU A 61 -20.05 23.88 -14.76
CA GLU A 61 -20.38 24.58 -16.00
C GLU A 61 -20.70 23.68 -17.20
N ARG A 62 -20.43 22.37 -17.12
CA ARG A 62 -20.49 21.47 -18.30
C ARG A 62 -21.38 20.25 -18.08
N VAL A 63 -21.50 19.76 -16.86
CA VAL A 63 -22.30 18.58 -16.48
C VAL A 63 -23.47 18.93 -15.55
N TYR A 64 -24.23 19.98 -15.88
CA TYR A 64 -25.32 20.55 -15.05
C TYR A 64 -26.38 19.57 -14.52
N GLN A 65 -26.49 18.37 -15.09
CA GLN A 65 -27.48 17.35 -14.71
C GLN A 65 -26.94 16.30 -13.75
N LEU A 66 -25.62 16.27 -13.50
CA LEU A 66 -24.98 15.26 -12.66
C LEU A 66 -24.63 15.84 -11.29
N PRO A 67 -24.96 15.15 -10.19
CA PRO A 67 -24.53 15.57 -8.86
C PRO A 67 -23.00 15.47 -8.75
N ILE A 68 -22.37 16.53 -8.24
CA ILE A 68 -20.93 16.55 -7.92
C ILE A 68 -20.80 16.54 -6.39
N ILE A 69 -20.18 15.49 -5.84
CA ILE A 69 -20.04 15.29 -4.40
C ILE A 69 -18.56 15.31 -4.04
N THR A 70 -18.20 16.19 -3.10
CA THR A 70 -16.82 16.39 -2.65
C THR A 70 -16.57 16.09 -1.17
N ASP A 71 -17.62 15.80 -0.38
CA ASP A 71 -17.52 15.67 1.08
C ASP A 71 -16.52 14.58 1.54
N LYS A 72 -16.29 13.58 0.68
CA LYS A 72 -15.39 12.46 0.92
C LYS A 72 -14.09 12.55 0.12
N CYS A 73 -13.79 13.67 -0.54
CA CYS A 73 -12.52 13.83 -1.23
C CYS A 73 -11.35 13.65 -0.25
N SER A 74 -10.26 13.04 -0.73
CA SER A 74 -9.08 12.76 0.11
C SER A 74 -8.45 14.02 0.70
N VAL A 75 -8.54 15.17 0.03
CA VAL A 75 -8.02 16.46 0.52
C VAL A 75 -8.65 16.92 1.84
N TYR A 76 -9.86 16.47 2.16
CA TYR A 76 -10.54 16.80 3.42
C TYR A 76 -10.30 15.76 4.51
N GLN A 77 -9.47 14.76 4.26
CA GLN A 77 -9.24 13.63 5.12
C GLN A 77 -7.74 13.54 5.45
N PRO A 78 -7.29 14.18 6.54
CA PRO A 78 -5.87 14.24 6.91
C PRO A 78 -5.19 12.88 7.03
N ASP A 79 -5.97 11.83 7.35
CA ASP A 79 -5.48 10.45 7.45
C ASP A 79 -4.90 9.92 6.13
N TYR A 80 -5.36 10.44 4.98
CA TYR A 80 -4.85 10.09 3.65
C TYR A 80 -3.66 10.91 3.19
N ALA A 81 -3.31 12.02 3.88
CA ALA A 81 -2.24 12.92 3.46
C ALA A 81 -0.86 12.25 3.42
N ASN A 82 -0.68 11.12 4.12
CA ASN A 82 0.54 10.30 4.05
C ASN A 82 0.42 9.12 3.08
N LEU A 83 -0.77 8.85 2.53
CA LEU A 83 -1.05 7.67 1.71
C LEU A 83 -0.99 7.99 0.22
N ILE A 84 -1.61 9.10 -0.17
CA ILE A 84 -1.77 9.52 -1.56
C ILE A 84 -1.45 11.01 -1.70
N ASP A 85 -0.79 11.35 -2.80
CA ASP A 85 -0.52 12.70 -3.28
C ASP A 85 -1.56 13.16 -4.33
N THR A 86 -2.68 12.43 -4.45
CA THR A 86 -3.75 12.67 -5.43
C THR A 86 -5.10 12.94 -4.76
N VAL A 87 -6.02 13.58 -5.49
CA VAL A 87 -7.39 13.83 -5.04
C VAL A 87 -8.29 12.67 -5.43
N CYS A 88 -8.51 11.72 -4.52
CA CYS A 88 -9.44 10.62 -4.71
C CYS A 88 -10.84 10.97 -4.21
N ASN A 89 -11.83 10.15 -4.56
CA ASN A 89 -13.22 10.21 -4.08
C ASN A 89 -14.03 11.45 -4.48
N LEU A 90 -13.64 12.14 -5.56
CA LEU A 90 -14.53 13.07 -6.25
C LEU A 90 -15.61 12.27 -6.97
N LYS A 91 -16.88 12.41 -6.59
CA LYS A 91 -17.99 11.70 -7.27
C LYS A 91 -18.73 12.64 -8.23
N VAL A 92 -18.92 12.20 -9.47
CA VAL A 92 -19.73 12.87 -10.49
C VAL A 92 -20.76 11.87 -11.02
N GLY A 93 -22.03 12.06 -10.66
CA GLY A 93 -23.06 11.04 -10.91
C GLY A 93 -22.73 9.72 -10.20
N GLU A 94 -22.53 8.65 -10.98
CA GLU A 94 -22.11 7.33 -10.49
C GLU A 94 -20.60 7.07 -10.61
N PHE A 95 -19.85 8.01 -11.20
CA PHE A 95 -18.42 7.85 -11.40
C PHE A 95 -17.61 8.48 -10.26
N ASN A 96 -16.70 7.70 -9.68
CA ASN A 96 -15.56 8.18 -8.92
C ASN A 96 -14.44 8.66 -9.86
N LEU A 97 -13.90 9.84 -9.60
CA LEU A 97 -12.78 10.46 -10.29
C LEU A 97 -11.60 10.62 -9.33
N CYS A 98 -10.39 10.51 -9.86
CA CYS A 98 -9.14 10.81 -9.18
C CYS A 98 -8.40 11.91 -9.93
N ILE A 99 -8.01 12.99 -9.24
CA ILE A 99 -7.20 14.07 -9.82
C ILE A 99 -5.73 13.83 -9.47
N ILE A 100 -4.89 13.78 -10.49
CA ILE A 100 -3.44 13.74 -10.38
C ILE A 100 -2.93 15.13 -10.71
N VAL A 101 -2.30 15.78 -9.72
CA VAL A 101 -1.74 17.13 -9.90
C VAL A 101 -0.29 17.04 -10.30
N THR A 102 0.09 17.84 -11.30
CA THR A 102 1.48 18.08 -11.68
C THR A 102 1.73 19.58 -11.76
N ASP A 103 2.94 20.02 -11.45
CA ASP A 103 3.41 21.38 -11.65
C ASP A 103 4.31 21.53 -12.90
N ASN A 104 4.68 20.40 -13.53
CA ASN A 104 5.72 20.31 -14.55
C ASN A 104 5.24 19.69 -15.87
N SER A 105 4.96 20.55 -16.85
CA SER A 105 4.60 20.18 -18.23
C SER A 105 5.61 19.33 -19.00
N ASN A 106 6.86 19.19 -18.52
CA ASN A 106 7.91 18.50 -19.27
C ASN A 106 8.04 17.00 -18.93
N GLU A 107 7.26 16.51 -17.96
CA GLU A 107 7.34 15.12 -17.53
C GLU A 107 6.68 14.19 -18.54
N GLN A 108 7.46 13.24 -19.06
CA GLN A 108 6.95 12.18 -19.92
C GLN A 108 6.31 11.03 -19.13
N LEU A 109 6.54 11.00 -17.82
CA LEU A 109 6.01 10.00 -16.90
C LEU A 109 5.12 10.70 -15.87
N VAL A 110 3.94 10.13 -15.66
CA VAL A 110 2.96 10.55 -14.66
C VAL A 110 3.00 9.54 -13.52
N THR A 111 3.18 10.05 -12.32
CA THR A 111 3.20 9.24 -11.10
C THR A 111 1.78 9.09 -10.57
N VAL A 112 1.33 7.85 -10.37
CA VAL A 112 -0.01 7.55 -9.83
C VAL A 112 0.12 6.63 -8.62
N PRO A 113 -0.40 6.99 -7.44
CA PRO A 113 -0.35 6.11 -6.28
C PRO A 113 -1.02 4.77 -6.55
N ILE A 114 -0.35 3.68 -6.20
CA ILE A 114 -0.92 2.34 -6.27
C ILE A 114 -2.18 2.28 -5.39
N ALA A 115 -2.20 3.00 -4.26
CA ALA A 115 -3.39 3.15 -3.42
C ALA A 115 -4.61 3.67 -4.17
N ALA A 116 -4.44 4.67 -5.05
CA ALA A 116 -5.52 5.27 -5.83
C ALA A 116 -6.02 4.38 -6.96
N VAL A 117 -5.32 3.28 -7.25
CA VAL A 117 -5.69 2.30 -8.29
C VAL A 117 -6.28 1.05 -7.66
N GLU A 118 -5.61 0.49 -6.67
CA GLU A 118 -5.89 -0.86 -6.21
C GLU A 118 -6.83 -0.90 -4.99
N LEU A 119 -6.97 0.21 -4.25
CA LEU A 119 -7.80 0.23 -3.04
C LEU A 119 -9.24 0.59 -3.38
N PRO A 120 -10.22 -0.26 -3.04
CA PRO A 120 -11.63 -0.01 -3.33
C PRO A 120 -12.17 1.33 -2.83
N GLU A 121 -11.66 1.82 -1.70
CA GLU A 121 -12.08 3.09 -1.10
C GLU A 121 -11.50 4.34 -1.78
N LEU A 122 -10.53 4.18 -2.68
CA LEU A 122 -9.84 5.26 -3.39
C LEU A 122 -9.85 5.10 -4.91
N ALA A 123 -10.13 3.90 -5.41
CA ALA A 123 -10.14 3.59 -6.82
C ALA A 123 -11.18 4.44 -7.56
N ALA A 124 -10.75 4.98 -8.70
CA ALA A 124 -11.55 5.83 -9.55
C ALA A 124 -11.78 5.16 -10.91
N HIS A 125 -12.89 5.50 -11.55
CA HIS A 125 -13.18 5.09 -12.93
C HIS A 125 -12.33 5.89 -13.92
N PHE A 126 -12.05 7.17 -13.59
CA PHE A 126 -11.23 8.06 -14.40
C PHE A 126 -10.14 8.75 -13.56
N TYR A 127 -8.95 8.82 -14.12
CA TYR A 127 -7.78 9.52 -13.59
C TYR A 127 -7.51 10.74 -14.45
N ILE A 128 -7.59 11.92 -13.84
CA ILE A 128 -7.53 13.22 -14.52
C ILE A 128 -6.19 13.87 -14.20
N LEU A 129 -5.34 14.04 -15.21
CA LEU A 129 -4.09 14.77 -15.05
C LEU A 129 -4.37 16.26 -15.18
N ILE A 130 -4.08 17.01 -14.13
CA ILE A 130 -4.26 18.47 -14.07
C ILE A 130 -2.92 19.12 -13.76
N GLU A 131 -2.53 20.06 -14.62
CA GLU A 131 -1.40 20.93 -14.34
C GLU A 131 -1.88 22.22 -13.68
N VAL A 132 -1.39 22.51 -12.48
CA VAL A 132 -1.72 23.74 -11.76
C VAL A 132 -0.64 24.79 -12.02
N LYS A 133 -1.05 25.97 -12.51
CA LYS A 133 -0.18 27.13 -12.72
C LYS A 133 -0.61 28.25 -11.79
N GLU A 134 -0.15 28.19 -10.56
CA GLU A 134 -0.48 29.18 -9.52
C GLU A 134 -0.24 30.63 -9.95
N THR A 135 0.93 30.92 -10.54
CA THR A 135 1.30 32.29 -10.97
C THR A 135 0.39 32.82 -12.09
N GLN A 136 -0.28 31.93 -12.81
CA GLN A 136 -1.21 32.26 -13.89
C GLN A 136 -2.66 32.10 -13.45
N GLU A 137 -2.91 31.73 -12.19
CA GLU A 137 -4.23 31.51 -11.60
C GLU A 137 -5.09 30.58 -12.47
N GLN A 138 -4.49 29.50 -12.98
CA GLN A 138 -5.18 28.57 -13.87
C GLN A 138 -4.79 27.11 -13.61
N GLY A 139 -5.72 26.20 -13.89
CA GLY A 139 -5.46 24.78 -14.04
C GLY A 139 -5.71 24.33 -15.48
N ILE A 140 -4.89 23.40 -15.96
CA ILE A 140 -4.95 22.87 -17.32
C ILE A 140 -5.21 21.38 -17.25
N ILE A 141 -6.26 20.89 -17.91
CA ILE A 141 -6.55 19.46 -17.99
C ILE A 141 -5.66 18.88 -19.09
N ARG A 142 -4.65 18.11 -18.68
CA ARG A 142 -3.64 17.51 -19.56
C ARG A 142 -4.07 16.17 -20.13
N GLY A 143 -4.92 15.44 -19.43
CA GLY A 143 -5.50 14.25 -20.02
C GLY A 143 -6.31 13.41 -19.05
N VAL A 144 -6.93 12.39 -19.61
CA VAL A 144 -7.88 11.51 -18.93
C VAL A 144 -7.49 10.07 -19.19
N LEU A 145 -7.46 9.24 -18.16
CA LEU A 145 -7.17 7.82 -18.28
C LEU A 145 -8.28 7.01 -17.63
N ARG A 146 -8.83 6.02 -18.32
CA ARG A 146 -9.79 5.10 -17.72
C ARG A 146 -9.09 4.04 -16.87
N HIS A 147 -9.80 3.56 -15.85
CA HIS A 147 -9.27 2.53 -14.96
C HIS A 147 -8.91 1.22 -15.69
N ASP A 148 -9.78 0.76 -16.59
CA ASP A 148 -9.56 -0.47 -17.36
C ASP A 148 -8.36 -0.34 -18.31
N GLU A 149 -8.15 0.82 -18.92
CA GLU A 149 -6.96 1.11 -19.72
C GLU A 149 -5.67 1.08 -18.89
N LEU A 150 -5.70 1.65 -17.68
CA LEU A 150 -4.58 1.61 -16.73
C LEU A 150 -4.24 0.15 -16.35
N VAL A 151 -5.24 -0.64 -15.97
CA VAL A 151 -5.07 -2.05 -15.59
C VAL A 151 -4.51 -2.87 -16.76
N ASN A 152 -5.04 -2.69 -17.97
CA ASN A 152 -4.53 -3.36 -19.17
C ASN A 152 -3.08 -2.98 -19.48
N TYR A 153 -2.71 -1.71 -19.30
CA TYR A 153 -1.33 -1.26 -19.48
C TYR A 153 -0.40 -1.89 -18.45
N ARG A 154 -0.81 -1.91 -17.17
CA ARG A 154 -0.04 -2.54 -16.08
C ARG A 154 0.27 -4.00 -16.39
N GLU A 155 -0.73 -4.76 -16.84
CA GLU A 155 -0.59 -6.17 -17.18
C GLU A 155 0.30 -6.40 -18.41
N SER A 156 0.13 -5.62 -19.46
CA SER A 156 0.90 -5.77 -20.70
C SER A 156 2.36 -5.30 -20.57
N ALA A 157 2.62 -4.26 -19.78
CA ALA A 157 3.96 -3.72 -19.55
C ALA A 157 4.71 -4.45 -18.42
N ASN A 158 4.09 -5.44 -17.76
CA ASN A 158 4.61 -6.10 -16.56
C ASN A 158 5.16 -5.10 -15.54
N LEU A 159 4.41 -4.02 -15.28
CA LEU A 159 4.84 -3.03 -14.29
C LEU A 159 4.95 -3.74 -12.95
N THR A 160 6.18 -3.89 -12.47
CA THR A 160 6.42 -4.40 -11.12
C THR A 160 5.71 -3.48 -10.15
N GLN A 161 4.95 -4.05 -9.22
CA GLN A 161 4.38 -3.30 -8.11
C GLN A 161 5.55 -2.69 -7.33
N GLY A 162 5.85 -1.42 -7.61
CA GLY A 162 6.81 -0.66 -6.84
C GLY A 162 6.32 -0.44 -5.41
N ASN A 163 7.13 0.20 -4.58
CA ASN A 163 6.79 0.37 -3.17
C ASN A 163 5.64 1.38 -2.90
N ARG A 164 5.21 2.19 -3.89
CA ARG A 164 4.19 3.24 -3.65
C ARG A 164 3.37 3.68 -4.88
N ASN A 165 4.02 3.87 -6.02
CA ASN A 165 3.44 4.52 -7.20
C ASN A 165 3.68 3.72 -8.50
N TYR A 166 2.75 3.83 -9.45
CA TYR A 166 2.95 3.49 -10.86
C TYR A 166 3.52 4.68 -11.62
N ASN A 167 4.47 4.43 -12.52
CA ASN A 167 5.00 5.42 -13.45
C ASN A 167 4.41 5.14 -14.84
N LEU A 168 3.46 5.97 -15.26
CA LEU A 168 2.71 5.80 -16.50
C LEU A 168 3.21 6.78 -17.56
N PRO A 169 3.38 6.39 -18.83
CA PRO A 169 3.73 7.35 -19.87
C PRO A 169 2.57 8.34 -20.09
N LEU A 170 2.88 9.62 -20.26
CA LEU A 170 1.87 10.66 -20.52
C LEU A 170 1.01 10.34 -21.74
N SER A 171 1.58 9.66 -22.73
CA SER A 171 0.88 9.20 -23.94
C SER A 171 -0.26 8.20 -23.67
N LEU A 172 -0.31 7.61 -22.47
CA LEU A 172 -1.42 6.76 -22.04
C LEU A 172 -2.69 7.57 -21.73
N PHE A 173 -2.54 8.86 -21.39
CA PHE A 173 -3.66 9.74 -21.08
C PHE A 173 -4.26 10.32 -22.36
N ASP A 174 -5.57 10.17 -22.51
CA ASP A 174 -6.35 10.80 -23.56
C ASP A 174 -6.28 12.32 -23.42
N GLN A 175 -5.69 12.97 -24.44
CA GLN A 175 -5.44 14.41 -24.47
C GLN A 175 -6.68 15.23 -24.86
N GLN A 176 -7.87 14.59 -24.97
CA GLN A 176 -9.13 15.26 -25.29
C GLN A 176 -10.07 15.24 -24.07
N PRO A 177 -10.04 16.28 -23.20
CA PRO A 177 -10.86 16.32 -21.98
C PRO A 177 -12.36 16.25 -22.24
N ASN A 178 -12.82 16.59 -23.44
CA ASN A 178 -14.22 16.44 -23.84
C ASN A 178 -14.68 14.97 -23.82
N HIS A 179 -13.79 14.00 -24.02
CA HIS A 179 -14.13 12.59 -23.87
C HIS A 179 -14.54 12.24 -22.44
N LEU A 180 -13.98 12.89 -21.42
CA LEU A 180 -14.49 12.74 -20.05
C LEU A 180 -15.95 13.15 -19.96
N LEU A 181 -16.32 14.32 -20.50
CA LEU A 181 -17.72 14.78 -20.51
C LEU A 181 -18.61 13.78 -21.24
N HIS A 182 -18.10 13.19 -22.33
CA HIS A 182 -18.81 12.14 -23.03
C HIS A 182 -19.05 10.91 -22.17
N TYR A 183 -18.01 10.42 -21.48
CA TYR A 183 -18.16 9.27 -20.61
C TYR A 183 -19.12 9.55 -19.46
N LEU A 184 -19.01 10.70 -18.80
CA LEU A 184 -19.86 11.09 -17.69
C LEU A 184 -21.36 11.11 -18.05
N HIS A 185 -21.70 11.47 -19.29
CA HIS A 185 -23.09 11.56 -19.74
C HIS A 185 -23.66 10.26 -20.31
N TRP A 186 -22.83 9.46 -20.98
CA TRP A 186 -23.33 8.39 -21.84
C TRP A 186 -22.78 7.00 -21.54
N LEU A 187 -21.72 6.88 -20.71
CA LEU A 187 -21.17 5.59 -20.31
C LEU A 187 -21.93 5.05 -19.09
N ASP A 188 -22.18 3.74 -19.06
CA ASP A 188 -22.64 3.06 -17.84
C ASP A 188 -21.43 2.84 -16.92
N SER A 189 -21.54 3.20 -15.64
CA SER A 189 -20.45 3.01 -14.68
C SER A 189 -20.05 1.55 -14.51
N GLN A 190 -20.94 0.60 -14.80
CA GLN A 190 -20.63 -0.83 -14.77
C GLN A 190 -19.69 -1.28 -15.90
N GLU A 191 -19.50 -0.47 -16.95
CA GLU A 191 -18.56 -0.80 -18.03
C GLU A 191 -17.09 -0.61 -17.60
N ILE A 192 -16.83 0.17 -16.55
CA ILE A 192 -15.49 0.35 -15.97
C ILE A 192 -15.45 -0.37 -14.63
N THR A 193 -14.85 -1.57 -14.60
CA THR A 193 -14.71 -2.33 -13.36
C THR A 193 -13.61 -1.74 -12.50
N ILE A 194 -13.97 -1.21 -11.34
CA ILE A 194 -13.03 -0.80 -10.28
C ILE A 194 -12.98 -1.87 -9.18
N PRO A 195 -11.89 -1.96 -8.39
CA PRO A 195 -11.80 -2.85 -7.24
C PRO A 195 -13.00 -2.64 -6.30
N VAL A 196 -13.73 -3.72 -6.04
CA VAL A 196 -14.86 -3.68 -5.09
C VAL A 196 -14.33 -4.05 -3.71
N ALA A 197 -14.79 -3.33 -2.69
CA ALA A 197 -14.44 -3.61 -1.30
C ALA A 197 -14.94 -5.01 -0.94
N ASP A 198 -14.02 -5.99 -0.96
CA ASP A 198 -14.25 -7.20 -0.21
C ASP A 198 -14.29 -6.75 1.26
N THR A 199 -15.39 -7.07 1.97
CA THR A 199 -15.78 -6.52 3.30
C THR A 199 -14.78 -6.74 4.44
N LYS A 200 -13.54 -7.11 4.13
CA LYS A 200 -12.50 -7.56 5.05
C LYS A 200 -11.28 -6.65 5.15
N ARG A 201 -11.16 -5.57 4.35
CA ARG A 201 -10.04 -4.64 4.45
C ARG A 201 -10.52 -3.24 4.77
N SER A 202 -9.79 -2.60 5.66
CA SER A 202 -9.95 -1.18 5.93
C SER A 202 -8.65 -0.48 5.54
N VAL A 203 -8.75 0.80 5.20
CA VAL A 203 -7.60 1.69 4.99
C VAL A 203 -6.55 1.56 6.10
N GLN A 204 -6.97 1.35 7.35
CA GLN A 204 -6.07 1.16 8.49
C GLN A 204 -5.19 -0.10 8.38
N GLU A 205 -5.65 -1.15 7.70
CA GLU A 205 -4.84 -2.35 7.43
C GLU A 205 -3.81 -2.11 6.32
N ILE A 206 -4.03 -1.10 5.48
CA ILE A 206 -3.24 -0.85 4.28
C ILE A 206 -2.21 0.28 4.49
N LEU A 207 -2.53 1.28 5.31
CA LEU A 207 -1.65 2.39 5.67
C LEU A 207 -0.21 1.96 5.98
N PRO A 208 0.05 0.85 6.73
CA PRO A 208 1.42 0.45 7.02
C PRO A 208 2.24 0.12 5.77
N PHE A 209 1.66 -0.37 4.66
CA PHE A 209 2.42 -0.66 3.43
C PHE A 209 3.08 0.59 2.82
N PHE A 210 2.52 1.77 3.12
CA PHE A 210 3.01 3.06 2.66
C PHE A 210 3.96 3.72 3.66
N ALA A 211 4.23 3.07 4.79
CA ALA A 211 5.28 3.52 5.69
C ALA A 211 6.63 3.49 4.95
N GLU A 212 7.33 4.63 5.01
CA GLU A 212 8.69 4.75 4.45
C GLU A 212 9.67 3.78 5.12
N THR A 213 9.36 3.35 6.34
CA THR A 213 10.17 2.45 7.13
C THR A 213 9.46 1.10 7.33
N ALA A 214 10.24 0.03 7.23
CA ALA A 214 9.80 -1.34 7.48
C ALA A 214 10.83 -2.03 8.38
N ILE A 215 10.38 -2.99 9.19
CA ILE A 215 11.26 -3.82 10.02
C ILE A 215 12.08 -4.70 9.08
N ASN A 216 13.40 -4.49 9.02
CA ASN A 216 14.27 -5.28 8.16
C ASN A 216 14.65 -6.60 8.82
N THR A 217 13.90 -7.65 8.51
CA THR A 217 14.11 -8.97 9.10
C THR A 217 15.38 -9.66 8.61
N ALA A 218 15.98 -9.19 7.50
CA ALA A 218 17.22 -9.76 7.00
C ALA A 218 18.40 -9.58 7.98
N GLU A 219 18.41 -8.50 8.76
CA GLU A 219 19.46 -8.25 9.77
C GLU A 219 19.46 -9.28 10.89
N TRP A 220 18.28 -9.84 11.21
CA TRP A 220 18.16 -10.85 12.25
C TRP A 220 18.94 -12.12 11.90
N LEU A 221 19.13 -12.42 10.61
CA LEU A 221 19.95 -13.54 10.14
C LEU A 221 21.43 -13.40 10.56
N ARG A 222 21.90 -12.16 10.75
CA ARG A 222 23.25 -11.86 11.25
C ARG A 222 23.31 -11.68 12.77
N GLY A 223 22.17 -11.79 13.46
CA GLY A 223 22.09 -11.49 14.89
C GLY A 223 22.13 -10.00 15.19
N GLU A 224 21.72 -9.18 14.23
CA GLU A 224 21.60 -7.73 14.35
C GLU A 224 20.12 -7.33 14.40
N MET A 225 19.86 -6.11 14.84
CA MET A 225 18.52 -5.52 14.90
C MET A 225 18.57 -4.15 14.23
N ASP A 226 17.66 -3.91 13.31
CA ASP A 226 17.55 -2.60 12.69
C ASP A 226 17.06 -1.56 13.72
N GLN A 227 17.28 -0.28 13.41
CA GLN A 227 16.91 0.81 14.31
C GLN A 227 15.41 0.82 14.62
N LEU A 228 14.57 0.53 13.63
CA LEU A 228 13.12 0.54 13.82
C LEU A 228 12.67 -0.59 14.74
N ALA A 229 13.12 -1.83 14.50
CA ALA A 229 12.79 -2.94 15.40
C ALA A 229 13.29 -2.70 16.84
N SER A 230 14.47 -2.09 17.00
CA SER A 230 15.00 -1.69 18.30
C SER A 230 14.11 -0.65 18.99
N CYS A 231 13.67 0.39 18.27
CA CYS A 231 12.72 1.39 18.78
C CYS A 231 11.37 0.78 19.18
N LEU A 232 10.93 -0.24 18.43
CA LEU A 232 9.72 -1.00 18.72
C LEU A 232 9.92 -2.07 19.80
N SER A 233 11.07 -2.10 20.49
CA SER A 233 11.36 -3.03 21.59
C SER A 233 11.33 -4.51 21.19
N TRP A 234 11.65 -4.83 19.93
CA TRP A 234 11.96 -6.21 19.56
C TRP A 234 13.24 -6.69 20.25
N GLN A 235 13.34 -7.99 20.49
CA GLN A 235 14.49 -8.63 21.11
C GLN A 235 14.87 -9.88 20.31
N LEU A 236 16.16 -10.04 20.01
CA LEU A 236 16.63 -11.20 19.26
C LEU A 236 16.45 -12.47 20.08
N LEU A 237 15.94 -13.52 19.43
CA LEU A 237 16.05 -14.86 19.97
C LEU A 237 17.52 -15.33 19.89
N PRO A 238 17.94 -16.22 20.80
CA PRO A 238 19.27 -16.80 20.71
C PRO A 238 19.52 -17.46 19.35
N ASP A 239 20.71 -17.29 18.78
CA ASP A 239 21.11 -17.81 17.46
C ASP A 239 20.97 -19.35 17.31
N TYR A 240 21.03 -20.07 18.44
CA TYR A 240 20.86 -21.52 18.51
C TYR A 240 19.41 -22.00 18.66
N THR A 241 18.41 -21.10 18.68
CA THR A 241 16.99 -21.44 18.92
C THR A 241 16.49 -22.55 17.98
N PHE A 242 16.79 -22.45 16.68
CA PHE A 242 16.36 -23.42 15.68
C PHE A 242 17.47 -24.40 15.25
N SER A 243 18.73 -24.17 15.65
CA SER A 243 19.89 -25.03 15.34
C SER A 243 20.00 -26.23 16.27
N LYS A 244 20.52 -27.38 15.79
CA LYS A 244 20.65 -28.60 16.62
C LYS A 244 21.40 -28.31 17.94
N PRO A 245 20.93 -28.85 19.09
CA PRO A 245 21.60 -28.65 20.37
C PRO A 245 23.02 -29.22 20.31
N SER A 246 24.01 -28.40 20.66
CA SER A 246 25.40 -28.83 20.76
C SER A 246 25.60 -29.61 22.06
N MET A 247 26.25 -30.78 22.02
CA MET A 247 26.43 -31.66 23.19
C MET A 247 27.25 -31.05 24.34
N ARG A 248 27.78 -29.83 24.18
CA ARG A 248 28.58 -29.12 25.20
C ARG A 248 27.83 -27.95 25.86
N ARG A 249 26.55 -28.10 26.22
CA ARG A 249 25.91 -27.11 27.11
C ARG A 249 25.31 -27.77 28.35
N ILE A 250 25.99 -27.51 29.47
CA ILE A 250 25.42 -27.47 30.80
C ILE A 250 25.19 -25.98 31.08
N SER A 251 24.03 -25.44 30.71
CA SER A 251 23.58 -24.16 31.26
C SER A 251 22.05 -24.05 31.12
N PRO A 252 21.30 -24.05 32.24
CA PRO A 252 19.84 -24.12 32.26
C PRO A 252 19.21 -22.72 32.40
N VAL A 253 19.56 -21.78 31.52
CA VAL A 253 19.18 -20.36 31.76
C VAL A 253 17.87 -19.95 31.09
N SER A 254 17.31 -20.73 30.17
CA SER A 254 15.95 -20.50 29.65
C SER A 254 15.39 -21.74 28.93
N ASP A 255 14.16 -22.14 29.25
CA ASP A 255 13.42 -23.21 28.55
C ASP A 255 12.89 -22.77 27.17
N GLU A 256 13.03 -21.50 26.80
CA GLU A 256 12.46 -20.95 25.57
C GLU A 256 13.04 -21.53 24.28
N PRO A 257 14.37 -21.71 24.12
CA PRO A 257 14.93 -22.32 22.91
C PRO A 257 14.43 -23.75 22.67
N ASP A 258 14.23 -24.51 23.75
CA ASP A 258 13.68 -25.87 23.67
C ASP A 258 12.19 -25.86 23.34
N ARG A 259 11.44 -24.88 23.83
CA ARG A 259 10.03 -24.65 23.46
C ARG A 259 9.86 -24.33 21.98
N TYR A 260 10.58 -23.35 21.42
CA TYR A 260 10.47 -23.02 19.99
C TYR A 260 10.92 -24.16 19.08
N ARG A 261 11.92 -24.94 19.51
CA ARG A 261 12.33 -26.16 18.81
C ARG A 261 11.25 -27.23 18.83
N ALA A 262 10.53 -27.39 19.95
CA ALA A 262 9.39 -28.30 20.04
C ALA A 262 8.25 -27.85 19.11
N ILE A 263 7.95 -26.55 19.08
CA ILE A 263 6.97 -25.97 18.14
C ILE A 263 7.39 -26.24 16.69
N ALA A 264 8.64 -25.96 16.31
CA ALA A 264 9.12 -26.21 14.95
C ALA A 264 9.02 -27.70 14.54
N LYS A 265 9.27 -28.63 15.47
CA LYS A 265 9.07 -30.07 15.23
C LYS A 265 7.58 -30.41 15.03
N GLU A 266 6.70 -29.80 15.82
CA GLU A 266 5.26 -30.01 15.71
C GLU A 266 4.71 -29.49 14.38
N LEU A 267 5.10 -28.27 13.99
CA LEU A 267 4.73 -27.66 12.71
C LEU A 267 5.17 -28.52 11.52
N ARG A 268 6.39 -29.07 11.57
CA ARG A 268 6.86 -30.00 10.55
C ARG A 268 6.00 -31.26 10.48
N ARG A 269 5.63 -31.83 11.63
CA ARG A 269 4.87 -33.08 11.71
C ARG A 269 3.42 -32.92 11.27
N GLN A 270 2.76 -31.84 11.69
CA GLN A 270 1.33 -31.64 11.44
C GLN A 270 1.02 -30.90 10.14
N LYS A 271 1.87 -29.95 9.75
CA LYS A 271 1.60 -28.99 8.67
C LYS A 271 2.62 -29.05 7.54
N GLY A 272 3.68 -29.87 7.67
CA GLY A 272 4.76 -29.95 6.69
C GLY A 272 5.66 -28.71 6.62
N LEU A 273 5.47 -27.73 7.52
CA LEU A 273 6.28 -26.51 7.55
C LEU A 273 7.67 -26.80 8.13
N ILE A 274 8.71 -26.58 7.33
CA ILE A 274 10.10 -26.85 7.72
C ILE A 274 10.77 -25.52 8.09
N VAL A 275 11.04 -25.32 9.38
CA VAL A 275 11.89 -24.22 9.86
C VAL A 275 13.36 -24.67 9.79
N PRO A 276 14.21 -24.04 8.97
CA PRO A 276 15.59 -24.47 8.81
C PRO A 276 16.48 -24.05 9.98
N ALA A 277 17.65 -24.69 10.11
CA ALA A 277 18.57 -24.41 11.22
C ALA A 277 19.18 -23.00 11.18
N HIS A 278 19.27 -22.40 9.98
CA HIS A 278 19.73 -21.01 9.79
C HIS A 278 18.64 -19.97 10.04
N ALA A 279 17.40 -20.38 10.32
CA ALA A 279 16.36 -19.44 10.70
C ALA A 279 16.79 -18.66 11.94
N ARG A 280 16.45 -17.38 11.95
CA ARG A 280 16.60 -16.50 13.10
C ARG A 280 15.27 -15.85 13.38
N GLY A 281 15.09 -15.41 14.61
CA GLY A 281 13.87 -14.75 14.97
C GLY A 281 14.10 -13.74 16.06
N SER A 282 13.09 -12.94 16.27
CA SER A 282 12.99 -11.95 17.33
C SER A 282 11.61 -12.09 17.96
N TYR A 283 11.44 -11.49 19.14
CA TYR A 283 10.15 -11.41 19.78
C TYR A 283 9.90 -10.03 20.37
N GLN A 284 8.63 -9.72 20.56
CA GLN A 284 8.15 -8.52 21.24
C GLN A 284 6.95 -8.90 22.11
N THR A 285 6.80 -8.21 23.24
CA THR A 285 5.58 -8.26 24.02
C THR A 285 4.59 -7.23 23.49
N VAL A 286 3.41 -7.66 23.08
CA VAL A 286 2.34 -6.79 22.56
C VAL A 286 1.16 -6.79 23.53
N ASN A 287 0.58 -5.61 23.76
CA ASN A 287 -0.64 -5.47 24.53
C ASN A 287 -1.82 -5.24 23.58
N LEU A 288 -2.82 -6.09 23.63
CA LEU A 288 -4.06 -5.90 22.89
C LEU A 288 -5.25 -6.10 23.84
N ASN A 289 -6.01 -5.04 24.03
CA ASN A 289 -7.17 -4.99 24.93
C ASN A 289 -6.86 -5.46 26.37
N GLY A 290 -5.68 -5.09 26.89
CA GLY A 290 -5.24 -5.42 28.25
C GLY A 290 -4.61 -6.82 28.40
N ILE A 291 -4.56 -7.60 27.32
CA ILE A 291 -3.94 -8.93 27.31
C ILE A 291 -2.52 -8.81 26.74
N LEU A 292 -1.53 -9.38 27.44
CA LEU A 292 -0.14 -9.38 27.03
C LEU A 292 0.20 -10.66 26.28
N PHE A 293 0.57 -10.51 25.02
CA PHE A 293 1.00 -11.60 24.15
C PHE A 293 2.49 -11.49 23.86
N LYS A 294 3.15 -12.63 23.73
CA LYS A 294 4.48 -12.73 23.14
C LYS A 294 4.31 -13.02 21.66
N LEU A 295 4.63 -12.04 20.82
CA LEU A 295 4.72 -12.22 19.38
C LEU A 295 6.16 -12.54 19.02
N CYS A 296 6.39 -13.68 18.37
CA CYS A 296 7.67 -14.06 17.81
C CYS A 296 7.59 -14.07 16.29
N ALA A 297 8.55 -13.41 15.65
CA ALA A 297 8.74 -13.43 14.21
C ALA A 297 10.02 -14.19 13.87
N VAL A 298 9.94 -15.13 12.94
CA VAL A 298 11.04 -16.00 12.52
C VAL A 298 11.19 -15.87 11.01
N THR A 299 12.41 -15.66 10.55
CA THR A 299 12.75 -15.39 9.16
C THR A 299 13.88 -16.27 8.66
N TRP A 300 13.85 -16.62 7.37
CA TRP A 300 14.94 -17.32 6.67
C TRP A 300 14.84 -17.14 5.15
N PHE A 301 15.96 -17.25 4.44
CA PHE A 301 15.96 -17.41 2.98
C PHE A 301 15.58 -18.85 2.60
N ILE A 302 14.82 -19.00 1.50
CA ILE A 302 14.40 -20.32 0.99
C ILE A 302 15.50 -20.91 0.09
N TYR A 303 16.13 -20.09 -0.78
CA TYR A 303 17.25 -20.49 -1.63
C TYR A 303 18.30 -19.37 -1.78
N GLN A 304 19.47 -19.54 -1.16
CA GLN A 304 20.50 -18.50 -1.10
C GLN A 304 21.17 -18.18 -2.45
N LYS A 305 21.17 -19.13 -3.39
CA LYS A 305 21.84 -19.02 -4.70
C LYS A 305 20.88 -18.79 -5.88
N ALA A 306 19.62 -18.44 -5.60
CA ALA A 306 18.68 -18.11 -6.66
C ALA A 306 19.12 -16.82 -7.39
N PRO A 307 18.88 -16.73 -8.71
CA PRO A 307 18.90 -15.47 -9.45
C PRO A 307 18.14 -14.38 -8.68
N GLU A 308 18.64 -13.14 -8.73
CA GLU A 308 18.17 -12.02 -7.90
C GLU A 308 16.64 -11.80 -7.98
N ASP A 309 16.08 -11.96 -9.18
CA ASP A 309 14.67 -11.88 -9.53
C ASP A 309 13.81 -13.03 -8.98
N THR A 310 14.42 -14.11 -8.50
CA THR A 310 13.74 -15.31 -7.98
C THR A 310 14.11 -15.60 -6.52
N ARG A 311 14.77 -14.67 -5.83
CA ARG A 311 15.14 -14.85 -4.43
C ARG A 311 13.91 -14.70 -3.52
N GLU A 312 13.71 -15.74 -2.72
CA GLU A 312 12.60 -15.81 -1.78
C GLU A 312 13.08 -15.89 -0.33
N TRP A 313 12.24 -15.37 0.55
CA TRP A 313 12.34 -15.47 2.00
C TRP A 313 11.02 -15.97 2.58
N ALA A 314 11.07 -16.38 3.84
CA ALA A 314 9.89 -16.82 4.57
C ALA A 314 9.77 -16.06 5.88
N LEU A 315 8.54 -15.74 6.25
CA LEU A 315 8.16 -15.17 7.55
C LEU A 315 7.21 -16.13 8.25
N LEU A 316 7.57 -16.54 9.46
CA LEU A 316 6.72 -17.30 10.37
C LEU A 316 6.45 -16.44 11.60
N LEU A 317 5.18 -16.31 11.96
CA LEU A 317 4.75 -15.62 13.18
C LEU A 317 4.17 -16.64 14.15
N LEU A 318 4.52 -16.47 15.41
CA LEU A 318 4.05 -17.27 16.54
C LEU A 318 3.52 -16.33 17.60
N ILE A 319 2.30 -16.55 18.06
CA ILE A 319 1.72 -15.84 19.19
C ILE A 319 1.49 -16.82 20.33
N GLU A 320 1.90 -16.40 21.52
CA GLU A 320 1.73 -17.12 22.78
C GLU A 320 1.29 -16.13 23.87
N ASP A 321 0.58 -16.60 24.89
CA ASP A 321 0.25 -15.78 26.06
C ASP A 321 1.49 -15.65 26.98
N CYS A 322 1.81 -14.43 27.42
CA CYS A 322 3.00 -14.17 28.25
C CYS A 322 2.92 -14.84 29.63
N LEU A 323 1.71 -15.07 30.15
CA LEU A 323 1.48 -15.68 31.46
C LEU A 323 1.31 -17.21 31.36
N GLY A 324 1.46 -17.79 30.17
CA GLY A 324 1.28 -19.21 29.92
C GLY A 324 -0.18 -19.67 29.95
N ASN A 325 -1.13 -18.74 29.87
CA ASN A 325 -2.55 -19.05 29.78
C ASN A 325 -2.93 -19.52 28.36
N THR A 326 -4.17 -20.00 28.21
CA THR A 326 -4.74 -20.26 26.88
C THR A 326 -5.05 -18.93 26.18
N LEU A 327 -4.63 -18.81 24.93
CA LEU A 327 -4.98 -17.66 24.09
C LEU A 327 -6.51 -17.56 23.93
N PRO A 328 -7.06 -16.34 23.76
CA PRO A 328 -8.50 -16.13 23.60
C PRO A 328 -9.05 -16.86 22.35
N PRO A 329 -10.09 -17.72 22.49
CA PRO A 329 -10.72 -18.37 21.35
C PRO A 329 -11.25 -17.37 20.31
N GLY A 330 -11.07 -17.70 19.03
CA GLY A 330 -11.45 -16.83 17.92
C GLY A 330 -10.47 -15.68 17.65
N MET A 331 -9.36 -15.59 18.38
CA MET A 331 -8.23 -14.72 18.03
C MET A 331 -7.74 -15.05 16.62
N LYS A 332 -7.48 -14.02 15.81
CA LYS A 332 -6.94 -14.18 14.46
C LYS A 332 -5.58 -13.53 14.34
N LEU A 333 -4.72 -14.18 13.57
CA LEU A 333 -3.42 -13.69 13.15
C LEU A 333 -3.37 -13.73 11.64
N ARG A 334 -3.17 -12.56 11.04
CA ARG A 334 -3.24 -12.35 9.59
C ARG A 334 -1.91 -11.79 9.10
N ILE A 335 -1.41 -12.34 8.01
CA ILE A 335 -0.37 -11.75 7.18
C ILE A 335 -1.02 -11.27 5.89
N SER A 336 -0.83 -9.99 5.61
CA SER A 336 -1.25 -9.36 4.38
C SER A 336 -0.05 -8.87 3.60
N GLU A 337 -0.18 -8.89 2.28
CA GLU A 337 0.55 -8.05 1.35
C GLU A 337 -0.36 -6.91 0.87
N PHE A 338 0.17 -6.00 0.05
CA PHE A 338 -0.59 -4.85 -0.43
C PHE A 338 -1.86 -5.26 -1.21
N THR A 339 -1.76 -6.26 -2.07
CA THR A 339 -2.89 -6.79 -2.87
C THR A 339 -3.84 -7.64 -2.04
N GLY A 340 -3.44 -8.05 -0.84
CA GLY A 340 -4.23 -8.94 -0.02
C GLY A 340 -3.87 -9.70 1.22
N VAL A 341 -4.86 -10.39 1.79
CA VAL A 341 -4.57 -11.36 2.83
C VAL A 341 -3.91 -12.56 2.18
N VAL A 342 -2.64 -12.79 2.50
CA VAL A 342 -1.88 -13.92 1.96
C VAL A 342 -2.05 -15.16 2.84
N SER A 343 -2.15 -14.96 4.15
CA SER A 343 -2.23 -16.06 5.11
C SER A 343 -2.98 -15.62 6.36
N GLU A 344 -3.90 -16.45 6.86
CA GLU A 344 -4.68 -16.18 8.07
C GLU A 344 -4.81 -17.45 8.90
N ALA A 345 -4.68 -17.31 10.22
CA ALA A 345 -4.96 -18.35 11.18
C ALA A 345 -5.95 -17.85 12.23
N VAL A 346 -6.91 -18.70 12.59
CA VAL A 346 -7.89 -18.44 13.65
C VAL A 346 -7.67 -19.47 14.75
N LEU A 347 -7.52 -19.01 15.98
CA LEU A 347 -7.32 -19.87 17.14
C LEU A 347 -8.62 -20.59 17.49
N VAL A 348 -8.56 -21.92 17.57
CA VAL A 348 -9.71 -22.76 17.96
C VAL A 348 -9.47 -23.38 19.34
N ASN A 349 -8.41 -24.17 19.49
CA ASN A 349 -8.09 -24.85 20.76
C ASN A 349 -6.58 -25.13 20.94
N GLU A 350 -5.75 -24.41 20.20
CA GLU A 350 -4.30 -24.54 20.23
C GLU A 350 -3.69 -23.72 21.37
N ARG A 351 -2.50 -24.12 21.85
CA ARG A 351 -1.77 -23.37 22.88
C ARG A 351 -1.05 -22.13 22.34
N TYR A 352 -0.83 -22.10 21.03
CA TYR A 352 -0.17 -21.02 20.31
C TYR A 352 -0.87 -20.85 18.97
N LEU A 353 -0.86 -19.63 18.45
CA LEU A 353 -1.35 -19.33 17.11
C LEU A 353 -0.15 -19.12 16.20
N HIS A 354 -0.20 -19.65 14.98
CA HIS A 354 0.87 -19.48 14.01
C HIS A 354 0.34 -19.21 12.62
N VAL A 355 1.12 -18.47 11.84
CA VAL A 355 0.89 -18.25 10.41
C VAL A 355 2.24 -18.08 9.73
N ALA A 356 2.36 -18.57 8.50
CA ALA A 356 3.58 -18.45 7.72
C ALA A 356 3.27 -18.02 6.29
N VAL A 357 4.23 -17.34 5.67
CA VAL A 357 4.20 -16.91 4.27
C VAL A 357 5.59 -17.03 3.66
N ALA A 358 5.65 -17.26 2.36
CA ALA A 358 6.85 -17.10 1.54
C ALA A 358 6.65 -15.90 0.61
N GLY A 359 7.71 -15.13 0.37
CA GLY A 359 7.67 -14.00 -0.54
C GLY A 359 9.02 -13.74 -1.21
N SER A 360 9.00 -12.95 -2.27
CA SER A 360 10.21 -12.42 -2.90
C SER A 360 10.87 -11.34 -2.02
N TRP A 361 12.16 -11.06 -2.23
CA TRP A 361 12.91 -10.09 -1.42
C TRP A 361 12.36 -8.65 -1.49
N ASN A 362 11.67 -8.29 -2.58
CA ASN A 362 11.01 -6.99 -2.71
C ASN A 362 9.61 -6.91 -2.05
N GLN A 363 9.07 -8.02 -1.56
CA GLN A 363 7.77 -8.04 -0.91
C GLN A 363 7.87 -7.62 0.56
N LYS A 364 6.86 -6.86 0.99
CA LYS A 364 6.64 -6.48 2.38
C LYS A 364 5.37 -7.14 2.89
N PHE A 365 5.38 -7.54 4.16
CA PHE A 365 4.25 -8.17 4.81
C PHE A 365 3.79 -7.36 6.01
N VAL A 366 2.49 -7.09 6.11
CA VAL A 366 1.87 -6.45 7.27
C VAL A 366 1.16 -7.50 8.10
N VAL A 367 1.28 -7.35 9.42
CA VAL A 367 0.72 -8.30 10.38
C VAL A 367 -0.38 -7.64 11.16
N THR A 368 -1.55 -8.30 11.19
CA THR A 368 -2.69 -7.86 11.99
C THR A 368 -3.10 -8.95 12.96
N ILE A 369 -3.23 -8.56 14.22
CA ILE A 369 -3.73 -9.39 15.31
C ILE A 369 -5.14 -8.88 15.64
N SER A 370 -6.13 -9.77 15.70
CA SER A 370 -7.50 -9.39 16.07
C SER A 370 -8.12 -10.33 17.08
N LEU A 371 -8.93 -9.78 17.97
CA LEU A 371 -9.71 -10.51 18.96
C LEU A 371 -11.17 -10.61 18.52
N SER A 372 -11.89 -11.60 19.05
CA SER A 372 -13.32 -11.82 18.77
C SER A 372 -14.23 -10.68 19.23
N ASN A 373 -13.75 -9.82 20.13
CA ASN A 373 -14.45 -8.62 20.59
C ASN A 373 -14.28 -7.40 19.67
N GLY A 374 -13.59 -7.55 18.53
CA GLY A 374 -13.35 -6.48 17.55
C GLY A 374 -12.08 -5.67 17.78
N ALA A 375 -11.37 -5.83 18.90
CA ALA A 375 -10.09 -5.17 19.11
C ALA A 375 -9.04 -5.73 18.13
N SER A 376 -8.27 -4.85 17.50
CA SER A 376 -7.21 -5.22 16.57
C SER A 376 -5.95 -4.38 16.76
N LEU A 377 -4.81 -4.96 16.37
CA LEU A 377 -3.50 -4.33 16.35
C LEU A 377 -2.84 -4.67 15.01
N THR A 378 -2.49 -3.64 14.24
CA THR A 378 -1.73 -3.78 13.00
C THR A 378 -0.31 -3.26 13.23
N LEU A 379 0.69 -4.04 12.81
CA LEU A 379 2.11 -3.72 12.97
C LEU A 379 2.66 -3.01 11.73
N LEU A 380 3.84 -2.39 11.88
CA LEU A 380 4.61 -1.91 10.72
C LEU A 380 5.02 -3.09 9.82
N PRO A 381 5.26 -2.86 8.52
CA PRO A 381 5.61 -3.93 7.60
C PRO A 381 6.92 -4.61 7.98
N PHE A 382 6.99 -5.91 7.75
CA PHE A 382 8.21 -6.69 7.74
C PHE A 382 8.72 -6.76 6.31
N ALA A 383 9.97 -6.37 6.10
CA ALA A 383 10.68 -6.45 4.84
C ALA A 383 11.89 -7.39 4.97
N PHE A 384 12.45 -7.78 3.83
CA PHE A 384 13.66 -8.59 3.77
C PHE A 384 14.67 -7.93 2.82
N GLU A 385 15.47 -7.01 3.35
CA GLU A 385 16.38 -6.17 2.57
C GLU A 385 17.84 -6.44 2.99
N PRO A 386 18.44 -7.56 2.57
CA PRO A 386 19.81 -7.92 2.96
C PRO A 386 20.88 -6.96 2.41
N ASP A 387 20.61 -6.29 1.30
CA ASP A 387 21.56 -5.43 0.58
C ASP A 387 21.64 -4.00 1.14
N LYS A 388 20.64 -3.53 1.90
CA LYS A 388 20.72 -2.23 2.63
C LYS A 388 21.74 -2.24 3.77
N CYS A 389 22.35 -3.39 4.01
CA CYS A 389 23.28 -3.62 5.10
C CYS A 389 24.75 -3.76 4.62
N LEU A 390 25.03 -3.41 3.36
CA LEU A 390 26.37 -3.41 2.76
C LEU A 390 26.98 -2.01 2.71
#